data_AF-A0A969JW17-F1
#
_entry.id   AF-A0A969JW17-F1
#
_cell.length_a   1.000
_cell.length_b   1.000
_cell.length_c   1.000
_cell.angle_alpha   90.00
_cell.angle_beta   90.00
_cell.angle_gamma   90.00
#
_symmetry.space_group_name_H-M   'P 1'
#
loop_
_entity.id
_entity.type
_entity.pdbx_description
1 polymer ?
#
loop_
_entity_poly.entity_id
_entity_poly.type
_entity_poly.pdbx_seq_one_letter_code
_entity_poly.pdbx_strand_id
1 'polypeptide(L)'
;GDREFYRRYELGEGQIREQAAEGIQLANESYRDANPLWNNIIRNNVVVGGYDLFAYGDFDEGGGLKNTFVLNNTFYANATTDTLLEIDPDVHDNSYFFNNIFYAEATDQSPLLPGSREGLSFFNNLWYGSEPNTAASETDVYANPLFVNPGGFEAFDYQILSNSAAIDRGTRVDIVTNDFWGIQRPTGQLLDIGAFEFANGASWAIECSVNPSSPANNGAFTDNGHRYQLTSQAMSWEAARAEAIALGGKLVTINDADEEAWLRQTFGRQERFWLGLNDRYAEGTFTWTGGEQSEYFNWAPGEPNNFQLSGAPLTGEDYVVMNWFEDGRWNDMPDSYGGVFRGIIEFG
;
A
#
# COMPACT_ATOMS: atom_id res chain seq x y z
N GLY A 1 28.83 -5.77 9.52
CA GLY A 1 27.55 -6.49 9.48
C GLY A 1 26.59 -5.53 8.85
N ASP A 2 26.08 -5.89 7.69
CA ASP A 2 25.26 -5.00 6.87
C ASP A 2 24.00 -4.60 7.66
N ARG A 3 23.61 -3.31 7.57
CA ARG A 3 22.39 -2.81 8.20
C ARG A 3 21.33 -2.66 7.12
N GLU A 4 20.42 -3.61 7.06
CA GLU A 4 19.23 -3.50 6.20
C GLU A 4 18.19 -2.61 6.90
N PHE A 5 17.77 -1.55 6.22
CA PHE A 5 16.62 -0.72 6.61
C PHE A 5 15.43 -1.15 5.74
N TYR A 6 14.86 -2.30 6.10
CA TYR A 6 13.56 -2.74 5.64
C TYR A 6 12.53 -2.25 6.67
N ARG A 7 11.72 -1.22 6.34
CA ARG A 7 10.60 -0.85 7.22
C ARG A 7 9.35 -1.62 6.80
N ARG A 8 9.29 -2.87 7.22
CA ARG A 8 8.06 -3.47 7.78
C ARG A 8 8.25 -3.29 9.29
N TYR A 9 7.33 -2.70 10.03
CA TYR A 9 7.47 -2.68 11.50
C TYR A 9 7.60 -4.14 11.98
N GLU A 10 8.76 -4.52 12.52
CA GLU A 10 8.91 -5.55 13.56
C GLU A 10 9.62 -4.84 14.73
N LEU A 11 8.86 -4.05 15.50
CA LEU A 11 9.27 -3.67 16.84
C LEU A 11 8.58 -4.65 17.80
N GLY A 12 9.30 -5.72 18.16
CA GLY A 12 8.81 -6.77 19.05
C GLY A 12 8.11 -7.92 18.31
N GLU A 13 8.22 -9.12 18.87
CA GLU A 13 7.72 -10.37 18.30
C GLU A 13 6.29 -10.23 17.73
N GLY A 14 6.15 -10.31 16.40
CA GLY A 14 4.92 -10.79 15.75
C GLY A 14 3.88 -9.78 15.27
N GLN A 15 4.17 -8.48 15.09
CA GLN A 15 3.20 -7.55 14.48
C GLN A 15 3.79 -6.74 13.31
N ILE A 16 3.24 -6.99 12.12
CA ILE A 16 3.45 -6.23 10.88
C ILE A 16 2.47 -5.03 10.88
N ARG A 17 2.96 -3.80 10.71
CA ARG A 17 2.09 -2.63 10.42
C ARG A 17 2.10 -2.34 8.92
N GLU A 18 0.92 -2.20 8.31
CA GLU A 18 0.71 -1.99 6.86
C GLU A 18 0.52 -0.51 6.45
N GLN A 19 0.89 0.43 7.31
CA GLN A 19 0.83 1.87 7.03
C GLN A 19 2.00 2.33 6.15
N ALA A 20 1.76 3.33 5.28
CA ALA A 20 2.83 4.00 4.57
C ALA A 20 3.72 4.81 5.53
N ALA A 21 5.02 4.92 5.23
CA ALA A 21 5.97 5.66 6.08
C ALA A 21 5.98 7.16 5.76
N GLU A 22 6.07 8.00 6.79
CA GLU A 22 6.35 9.45 6.67
C GLU A 22 7.87 9.65 6.59
N GLY A 23 8.40 9.69 5.37
CA GLY A 23 9.82 9.96 5.07
C GLY A 23 10.85 8.90 5.50
N ILE A 24 12.01 8.93 4.84
CA ILE A 24 13.21 8.18 5.23
C ILE A 24 14.37 9.15 5.33
N GLN A 25 14.86 9.38 6.55
CA GLN A 25 16.05 10.20 6.78
C GLN A 25 17.25 9.35 7.17
N LEU A 26 18.35 9.55 6.45
CA LEU A 26 19.68 9.18 6.88
C LEU A 26 20.41 10.46 7.29
N ALA A 27 21.01 10.44 8.48
CA ALA A 27 21.84 11.54 8.94
C ALA A 27 23.10 10.96 9.56
N ASN A 28 24.20 11.68 9.38
CA ASN A 28 25.42 11.45 10.14
C ASN A 28 25.69 12.69 10.98
N GLU A 29 25.63 12.54 12.29
CA GLU A 29 25.98 13.58 13.25
C GLU A 29 27.28 13.15 13.95
N SER A 30 28.34 13.96 13.83
CA SER A 30 29.53 13.78 14.68
C SER A 30 29.99 15.09 15.29
N TYR A 31 30.06 15.08 16.62
CA TYR A 31 30.55 16.22 17.40
C TYR A 31 32.08 16.30 17.48
N ARG A 32 32.85 15.33 16.93
CA ARG A 32 34.35 15.30 17.00
C ARG A 32 35.14 14.53 15.92
N ASP A 33 34.59 13.51 15.24
CA ASP A 33 35.30 12.70 14.23
C ASP A 33 34.32 12.15 13.16
N ALA A 34 34.60 12.29 11.86
CA ALA A 34 33.74 11.74 10.79
C ALA A 34 33.45 10.22 10.95
N ASN A 35 32.17 9.84 10.99
CA ASN A 35 31.71 8.45 11.13
C ASN A 35 30.54 8.11 10.19
N PRO A 36 30.78 8.05 8.86
CA PRO A 36 29.71 7.83 7.90
C PRO A 36 28.98 6.51 8.13
N LEU A 37 27.66 6.53 8.03
CA LEU A 37 26.86 5.31 7.89
C LEU A 37 27.27 4.63 6.57
N TRP A 38 27.68 3.36 6.66
CA TRP A 38 28.19 2.58 5.53
C TRP A 38 27.39 1.28 5.37
N ASN A 39 27.26 0.80 4.13
CA ASN A 39 26.55 -0.43 3.76
C ASN A 39 25.06 -0.41 4.15
N ASN A 40 24.32 0.57 3.64
CA ASN A 40 22.89 0.70 3.91
C ASN A 40 22.09 0.18 2.71
N ILE A 41 21.07 -0.63 2.97
CA ILE A 41 20.12 -1.07 1.94
C ILE A 41 18.73 -0.61 2.36
N ILE A 42 18.09 0.19 1.52
CA ILE A 42 16.74 0.73 1.68
C ILE A 42 15.91 0.24 0.50
N ARG A 43 15.01 -0.70 0.77
CA ARG A 43 14.25 -1.38 -0.28
C ARG A 43 12.83 -1.70 0.09
N ASN A 44 11.97 -1.82 -0.91
CA ASN A 44 10.57 -2.22 -0.75
C ASN A 44 9.85 -1.39 0.31
N ASN A 45 10.04 -0.08 0.31
CA ASN A 45 9.27 0.83 1.17
C ASN A 45 8.22 1.56 0.34
N VAL A 46 7.05 1.78 0.92
CA VAL A 46 6.06 2.74 0.43
C VAL A 46 6.09 3.94 1.37
N VAL A 47 6.46 5.10 0.84
CA VAL A 47 6.68 6.35 1.58
C VAL A 47 5.74 7.40 1.01
N VAL A 48 4.88 7.94 1.86
CA VAL A 48 3.75 8.80 1.44
C VAL A 48 3.73 10.03 2.30
N GLY A 49 3.88 11.19 1.67
CA GLY A 49 3.92 12.48 2.35
C GLY A 49 5.11 12.65 3.29
N GLY A 50 5.36 13.91 3.66
CA GLY A 50 6.47 14.32 4.51
C GLY A 50 7.29 15.41 3.85
N TYR A 51 7.93 16.27 4.67
CA TYR A 51 8.72 17.40 4.17
C TYR A 51 9.79 16.94 3.18
N ASP A 52 10.50 15.85 3.50
CA ASP A 52 11.38 15.14 2.57
C ASP A 52 11.08 13.64 2.60
N LEU A 53 10.75 13.08 1.44
CA LEU A 53 10.40 11.65 1.34
C LEU A 53 11.62 10.75 1.49
N PHE A 54 12.74 11.18 0.94
CA PHE A 54 14.06 10.67 1.29
C PHE A 54 14.99 11.85 1.55
N ALA A 55 15.66 11.85 2.69
CA ALA A 55 16.65 12.87 3.04
C ALA A 55 17.99 12.25 3.44
N TYR A 56 19.08 12.83 2.93
CA TYR A 56 20.41 12.74 3.52
C TYR A 56 20.87 14.14 3.92
N GLY A 57 21.22 14.32 5.20
CA GLY A 57 21.71 15.59 5.74
C GLY A 57 23.22 15.59 6.04
N ASP A 58 23.92 16.68 5.74
CA ASP A 58 25.36 16.88 6.00
C ASP A 58 25.62 17.66 7.31
N PHE A 59 25.51 16.99 8.46
CA PHE A 59 25.74 17.67 9.75
C PHE A 59 27.24 17.66 10.17
N ASP A 60 27.79 18.85 10.40
CA ASP A 60 29.16 19.13 10.89
C ASP A 60 30.31 18.51 10.06
N GLU A 61 31.04 17.50 10.57
CA GLU A 61 32.17 16.86 9.86
C GLU A 61 31.73 15.78 8.85
N GLY A 62 30.42 15.59 8.65
CA GLY A 62 29.84 14.88 7.52
C GLY A 62 30.42 13.48 7.23
N GLY A 63 30.27 13.04 5.99
CA GLY A 63 30.87 11.80 5.51
C GLY A 63 30.19 11.15 4.31
N GLY A 64 29.14 11.77 3.78
CA GLY A 64 28.36 11.34 2.62
C GLY A 64 27.62 10.02 2.80
N LEU A 65 26.79 9.71 1.81
CA LEU A 65 26.29 8.36 1.59
C LEU A 65 27.44 7.45 1.13
N LYS A 66 27.65 6.33 1.83
CA LYS A 66 28.72 5.37 1.54
C LYS A 66 28.18 3.96 1.36
N ASN A 67 28.32 3.44 0.15
CA ASN A 67 27.83 2.10 -0.19
C ASN A 67 26.34 1.94 0.17
N THR A 68 25.53 2.94 -0.16
CA THR A 68 24.10 2.99 0.14
C THR A 68 23.29 2.65 -1.10
N PHE A 69 22.36 1.69 -0.98
CA PHE A 69 21.47 1.28 -2.05
C PHE A 69 20.03 1.62 -1.68
N VAL A 70 19.39 2.48 -2.47
CA VAL A 70 17.98 2.84 -2.34
C VAL A 70 17.27 2.31 -3.58
N LEU A 71 16.52 1.22 -3.42
CA LEU A 71 15.97 0.52 -4.58
C LEU A 71 14.62 -0.14 -4.38
N ASN A 72 13.82 -0.22 -5.44
CA ASN A 72 12.48 -0.82 -5.36
C ASN A 72 11.63 -0.20 -4.26
N ASN A 73 11.69 1.13 -4.09
CA ASN A 73 10.80 1.87 -3.19
C ASN A 73 9.77 2.66 -4.01
N THR A 74 8.66 3.00 -3.38
CA THR A 74 7.63 3.91 -3.92
C THR A 74 7.56 5.14 -3.03
N PHE A 75 7.87 6.31 -3.59
CA PHE A 75 7.82 7.61 -2.94
C PHE A 75 6.70 8.44 -3.55
N TYR A 76 5.74 8.88 -2.73
CA TYR A 76 4.56 9.64 -3.14
C TYR A 76 4.45 10.97 -2.38
N ALA A 77 4.80 12.08 -3.05
CA ALA A 77 4.73 13.41 -2.49
C ALA A 77 3.33 14.02 -2.70
N ASN A 78 2.60 14.26 -1.61
CA ASN A 78 1.18 14.61 -1.62
C ASN A 78 0.87 16.05 -1.20
N ALA A 79 1.88 16.82 -0.78
CA ALA A 79 1.75 18.24 -0.50
C ALA A 79 2.82 19.06 -1.24
N THR A 80 2.47 20.26 -1.70
CA THR A 80 3.39 21.19 -2.41
C THR A 80 4.67 21.54 -1.63
N THR A 81 4.71 21.27 -0.33
CA THR A 81 5.89 21.44 0.54
C THR A 81 6.84 20.25 0.54
N ASP A 82 6.43 19.12 -0.02
CA ASP A 82 7.18 17.88 0.03
C ASP A 82 8.27 17.84 -1.05
N THR A 83 9.45 17.39 -0.69
CA THR A 83 10.55 17.10 -1.60
C THR A 83 10.67 15.59 -1.82
N LEU A 84 10.72 15.14 -3.08
CA LEU A 84 10.90 13.71 -3.40
C LEU A 84 12.20 13.13 -2.85
N LEU A 85 13.27 13.92 -2.95
CA LEU A 85 14.61 13.52 -2.59
C LEU A 85 15.43 14.76 -2.22
N GLU A 86 15.98 14.79 -1.01
CA GLU A 86 16.97 15.75 -0.58
C GLU A 86 18.28 15.02 -0.25
N ILE A 87 19.37 15.40 -0.90
CA ILE A 87 20.71 14.88 -0.55
C ILE A 87 21.65 16.07 -0.49
N ASP A 88 22.08 16.37 0.73
CA ASP A 88 23.01 17.46 1.01
C ASP A 88 24.39 17.28 0.36
N PRO A 89 25.11 18.38 0.10
CA PRO A 89 26.34 18.39 -0.68
C PRO A 89 27.52 17.81 0.12
N ASP A 90 27.81 16.54 -0.08
CA ASP A 90 28.94 15.87 0.60
C ASP A 90 29.77 15.03 -0.38
N VAL A 91 30.86 14.42 0.11
CA VAL A 91 31.62 13.42 -0.65
C VAL A 91 30.87 12.10 -0.52
N HIS A 92 29.99 11.78 -1.46
CA HIS A 92 29.35 10.46 -1.53
C HIS A 92 30.30 9.43 -2.14
N ASP A 93 30.03 8.14 -1.94
CA ASP A 93 30.76 7.07 -2.62
C ASP A 93 29.89 5.83 -2.80
N ASN A 94 30.00 5.20 -3.97
CA ASN A 94 29.37 3.93 -4.32
C ASN A 94 27.88 3.83 -3.92
N SER A 95 27.10 4.89 -4.11
CA SER A 95 25.70 4.95 -3.65
C SER A 95 24.73 5.07 -4.82
N TYR A 96 23.66 4.27 -4.77
CA TYR A 96 22.81 3.95 -5.92
C TYR A 96 21.32 4.11 -5.60
N PHE A 97 20.60 4.75 -6.51
CA PHE A 97 19.15 4.95 -6.47
C PHE A 97 18.53 4.38 -7.75
N PHE A 98 17.87 3.23 -7.67
CA PHE A 98 17.36 2.55 -8.88
C PHE A 98 16.14 1.69 -8.65
N ASN A 99 15.36 1.44 -9.71
CA ASN A 99 14.07 0.75 -9.60
C ASN A 99 13.09 1.43 -8.63
N ASN A 100 13.21 2.72 -8.30
CA ASN A 100 12.26 3.40 -7.45
C ASN A 100 11.17 4.10 -8.27
N ILE A 101 9.98 4.22 -7.72
CA ILE A 101 8.95 5.16 -8.21
C ILE A 101 9.05 6.45 -7.39
N PHE A 102 9.13 7.58 -8.07
CA PHE A 102 9.00 8.92 -7.51
C PHE A 102 7.79 9.61 -8.15
N TYR A 103 6.77 9.84 -7.34
CA TYR A 103 5.51 10.45 -7.75
C TYR A 103 5.34 11.79 -7.04
N ALA A 104 5.14 12.84 -7.83
CA ALA A 104 4.81 14.17 -7.36
C ALA A 104 3.39 14.55 -7.80
N GLU A 105 2.53 14.98 -6.88
CA GLU A 105 1.24 15.59 -7.25
C GLU A 105 1.38 16.99 -7.85
N ALA A 106 2.43 17.72 -7.47
CA ALA A 106 2.71 19.08 -7.90
C ALA A 106 4.02 19.17 -8.69
N THR A 107 4.07 20.09 -9.66
CA THR A 107 5.18 20.19 -10.62
C THR A 107 6.48 20.73 -10.03
N ASP A 108 6.45 21.28 -8.83
CA ASP A 108 7.58 21.90 -8.12
C ASP A 108 8.28 20.97 -7.12
N GLN A 109 7.78 19.76 -6.89
CA GLN A 109 8.35 18.76 -5.98
C GLN A 109 9.50 17.98 -6.64
N SER A 110 10.50 18.68 -7.16
CA SER A 110 11.66 18.05 -7.82
C SER A 110 12.73 17.63 -6.80
N PRO A 111 13.58 16.63 -7.10
CA PRO A 111 14.75 16.33 -6.28
C PRO A 111 15.65 17.56 -6.02
N LEU A 112 16.07 17.73 -4.77
CA LEU A 112 17.04 18.72 -4.31
C LEU A 112 18.39 18.05 -4.07
N LEU A 113 19.30 18.24 -5.03
CA LEU A 113 20.66 17.71 -5.00
C LEU A 113 21.67 18.87 -5.10
N PRO A 114 21.81 19.70 -4.05
CA PRO A 114 22.84 20.72 -4.00
C PRO A 114 24.25 20.10 -4.13
N GLY A 115 25.16 20.77 -4.85
CA GLY A 115 26.58 20.40 -4.88
C GLY A 115 26.98 19.26 -5.83
N SER A 116 27.99 18.47 -5.42
CA SER A 116 28.61 17.44 -6.26
C SER A 116 27.78 16.16 -6.27
N ARG A 117 27.73 15.48 -7.42
CA ARG A 117 27.12 14.15 -7.57
C ARG A 117 28.11 13.01 -7.50
N GLU A 118 29.38 13.31 -7.24
CA GLU A 118 30.41 12.29 -7.24
C GLU A 118 30.06 11.20 -6.21
N GLY A 119 30.04 9.94 -6.66
CA GLY A 119 29.64 8.80 -5.84
C GLY A 119 28.14 8.50 -5.76
N LEU A 120 27.27 9.30 -6.41
CA LEU A 120 25.83 9.03 -6.56
C LEU A 120 25.49 8.55 -7.97
N SER A 121 24.63 7.55 -8.08
CA SER A 121 24.15 7.02 -9.37
C SER A 121 22.65 6.76 -9.35
N PHE A 122 21.96 7.23 -10.38
CA PHE A 122 20.52 7.09 -10.56
C PHE A 122 20.24 6.41 -11.89
N PHE A 123 19.37 5.40 -11.93
CA PHE A 123 19.02 4.67 -13.14
C PHE A 123 17.77 3.80 -12.93
N ASN A 124 17.07 3.45 -14.02
CA ASN A 124 15.88 2.60 -13.98
C ASN A 124 14.81 3.05 -12.95
N ASN A 125 14.72 4.34 -12.63
CA ASN A 125 13.66 4.88 -11.80
C ASN A 125 12.47 5.28 -12.67
N LEU A 126 11.29 5.39 -12.06
CA LEU A 126 10.11 5.97 -12.69
C LEU A 126 9.80 7.31 -12.05
N TRP A 127 9.72 8.36 -12.86
CA TRP A 127 9.40 9.72 -12.44
C TRP A 127 8.06 10.15 -13.00
N TYR A 128 7.21 10.72 -12.14
CA TYR A 128 5.93 11.29 -12.54
C TYR A 128 5.65 12.60 -11.80
N GLY A 129 5.10 13.57 -12.52
CA GLY A 129 4.62 14.84 -11.94
C GLY A 129 5.69 15.91 -11.76
N SER A 130 6.96 15.55 -11.55
CA SER A 130 8.08 16.48 -11.47
C SER A 130 9.28 16.04 -12.31
N GLU A 131 10.15 17.00 -12.64
CA GLU A 131 11.38 16.74 -13.40
C GLU A 131 12.50 16.25 -12.45
N PRO A 132 13.16 15.12 -12.73
CA PRO A 132 14.24 14.62 -11.87
C PRO A 132 15.50 15.50 -11.88
N ASN A 133 15.57 16.48 -12.79
CA ASN A 133 16.71 17.39 -12.94
C ASN A 133 18.02 16.61 -13.04
N THR A 134 18.94 16.86 -12.10
CA THR A 134 20.23 16.21 -12.07
C THR A 134 20.12 14.74 -11.71
N ALA A 135 19.05 14.25 -11.09
CA ALA A 135 18.85 12.82 -10.84
C ALA A 135 18.45 11.99 -12.08
N ALA A 136 18.23 12.62 -13.24
CA ALA A 136 17.80 11.96 -14.46
C ALA A 136 18.82 10.94 -15.00
N SER A 137 18.31 9.86 -15.61
CA SER A 137 19.07 8.85 -16.35
C SER A 137 18.38 8.46 -17.66
N GLU A 138 19.14 8.03 -18.67
CA GLU A 138 18.61 7.55 -19.96
C GLU A 138 17.78 6.26 -19.82
N THR A 139 17.95 5.54 -18.71
CA THR A 139 17.26 4.29 -18.41
C THR A 139 15.97 4.48 -17.62
N ASP A 140 15.68 5.72 -17.20
CA ASP A 140 14.49 6.04 -16.42
C ASP A 140 13.21 5.98 -17.28
N VAL A 141 12.08 5.81 -16.59
CA VAL A 141 10.73 5.84 -17.15
C VAL A 141 10.05 7.13 -16.74
N TYR A 142 9.45 7.85 -17.68
CA TYR A 142 8.73 9.11 -17.45
C TYR A 142 7.25 8.90 -17.79
N ALA A 143 6.48 8.40 -16.83
CA ALA A 143 5.09 8.01 -17.04
C ALA A 143 4.35 7.91 -15.72
N ASN A 144 3.02 8.00 -15.74
CA ASN A 144 2.20 7.73 -14.55
C ASN A 144 2.36 6.24 -14.16
N PRO A 145 2.70 5.93 -12.89
CA PRO A 145 2.81 4.54 -12.43
C PRO A 145 1.45 3.83 -12.30
N LEU A 146 0.34 4.55 -12.45
CA LEU A 146 -1.03 4.04 -12.37
C LEU A 146 -1.29 3.32 -11.05
N PHE A 147 -1.23 4.08 -9.95
CA PHE A 147 -1.57 3.56 -8.64
C PHE A 147 -3.06 3.25 -8.50
N VAL A 148 -3.37 2.28 -7.65
CA VAL A 148 -4.73 1.86 -7.31
C VAL A 148 -5.57 3.03 -6.75
N ASN A 149 -5.02 3.80 -5.81
CA ASN A 149 -5.72 4.91 -5.15
C ASN A 149 -4.72 6.01 -4.69
N PRO A 150 -4.09 6.73 -5.63
CA PRO A 150 -3.08 7.74 -5.29
C PRO A 150 -3.64 8.79 -4.31
N GLY A 151 -2.89 9.08 -3.24
CA GLY A 151 -3.28 10.04 -2.19
C GLY A 151 -3.90 9.40 -0.94
N GLY A 152 -4.15 8.08 -0.95
CA GLY A 152 -4.52 7.34 0.25
C GLY A 152 -3.37 7.17 1.26
N PHE A 153 -3.66 6.65 2.45
CA PHE A 153 -2.67 6.54 3.54
C PHE A 153 -2.14 5.10 3.72
N GLU A 154 -2.63 4.14 2.92
CA GLU A 154 -2.30 2.72 3.05
C GLU A 154 -1.32 2.28 1.97
N ALA A 155 -0.41 1.36 2.28
CA ALA A 155 0.56 0.88 1.30
C ALA A 155 -0.11 0.25 0.04
N PHE A 156 -1.30 -0.34 0.20
CA PHE A 156 -2.07 -0.95 -0.90
C PHE A 156 -2.53 0.08 -1.94
N ASP A 157 -2.77 1.32 -1.53
CA ASP A 157 -3.20 2.41 -2.42
C ASP A 157 -2.15 2.68 -3.52
N TYR A 158 -0.90 2.28 -3.27
CA TYR A 158 0.26 2.50 -4.13
C TYR A 158 0.71 1.24 -4.90
N GLN A 159 -0.13 0.21 -4.94
CA GLN A 159 0.06 -0.87 -5.90
C GLN A 159 -0.17 -0.36 -7.33
N ILE A 160 0.62 -0.87 -8.27
CA ILE A 160 0.53 -0.49 -9.69
C ILE A 160 -0.52 -1.34 -10.42
N LEU A 161 -1.28 -0.70 -11.31
CA LEU A 161 -2.30 -1.35 -12.13
C LEU A 161 -1.68 -2.09 -13.33
N SER A 162 -2.41 -3.05 -13.90
CA SER A 162 -1.95 -3.97 -14.96
C SER A 162 -1.40 -3.34 -16.25
N ASN A 163 -1.68 -2.06 -16.51
CA ASN A 163 -1.18 -1.30 -17.65
C ASN A 163 -0.11 -0.27 -17.27
N SER A 164 0.44 -0.36 -16.06
CA SER A 164 1.48 0.53 -15.55
C SER A 164 2.76 0.43 -16.39
N ALA A 165 3.36 1.59 -16.62
CA ALA A 165 4.68 1.69 -17.24
C ALA A 165 5.81 1.21 -16.31
N ALA A 166 5.53 0.85 -15.05
CA ALA A 166 6.50 0.28 -14.13
C ALA A 166 6.73 -1.23 -14.32
N ILE A 167 5.77 -1.93 -14.95
CA ILE A 167 5.79 -3.38 -15.10
C ILE A 167 6.88 -3.82 -16.06
N ASP A 168 7.71 -4.79 -15.67
CA ASP A 168 8.80 -5.37 -16.44
C ASP A 168 9.82 -4.31 -16.96
N ARG A 169 10.05 -3.25 -16.18
CA ARG A 169 10.97 -2.14 -16.56
C ARG A 169 12.16 -1.97 -15.63
N GLY A 170 12.17 -2.65 -14.49
CA GLY A 170 13.27 -2.64 -13.53
C GLY A 170 14.47 -3.45 -14.01
N THR A 171 15.62 -3.19 -13.39
CA THR A 171 16.81 -4.01 -13.56
C THR A 171 16.89 -5.11 -12.50
N ARG A 172 17.62 -6.19 -12.80
CA ARG A 172 17.79 -7.32 -11.89
C ARG A 172 18.56 -6.92 -10.63
N VAL A 173 18.02 -7.30 -9.48
CA VAL A 173 18.68 -7.11 -8.18
C VAL A 173 18.67 -8.41 -7.39
N ASP A 174 19.82 -9.05 -7.22
CA ASP A 174 19.90 -10.35 -6.55
C ASP A 174 19.56 -10.29 -5.05
N ILE A 175 19.67 -9.11 -4.43
CA ILE A 175 19.33 -8.92 -3.02
C ILE A 175 17.82 -8.75 -2.78
N VAL A 176 17.02 -8.34 -3.78
CA VAL A 176 15.57 -8.09 -3.62
C VAL A 176 14.78 -9.25 -4.21
N THR A 177 14.66 -10.31 -3.43
CA THR A 177 14.01 -11.56 -3.88
C THR A 177 12.50 -11.52 -3.77
N ASN A 178 11.94 -10.62 -2.95
CA ASN A 178 10.50 -10.43 -2.79
C ASN A 178 10.15 -8.93 -2.80
N ASP A 179 8.88 -8.60 -3.03
CA ASP A 179 8.34 -7.24 -2.93
C ASP A 179 7.93 -6.88 -1.48
N PHE A 180 7.26 -5.73 -1.29
CA PHE A 180 6.79 -5.27 0.02
C PHE A 180 5.82 -6.28 0.69
N TRP A 181 4.99 -6.99 -0.08
CA TRP A 181 4.02 -7.98 0.41
C TRP A 181 4.57 -9.41 0.46
N GLY A 182 5.84 -9.60 0.10
CA GLY A 182 6.49 -10.92 0.10
C GLY A 182 6.27 -11.72 -1.18
N ILE A 183 5.75 -11.11 -2.25
CA ILE A 183 5.63 -11.74 -3.57
C ILE A 183 7.03 -11.87 -4.17
N GLN A 184 7.35 -13.07 -4.68
CA GLN A 184 8.67 -13.35 -5.24
C GLN A 184 8.91 -12.53 -6.53
N ARG A 185 10.10 -11.94 -6.65
CA ARG A 185 10.53 -11.19 -7.83
C ARG A 185 11.55 -11.97 -8.69
N PRO A 186 11.55 -11.80 -10.03
CA PRO A 186 10.44 -11.27 -10.82
C PRO A 186 9.33 -12.29 -10.98
N THR A 187 8.11 -11.80 -11.20
CA THR A 187 6.98 -12.61 -11.68
C THR A 187 6.79 -12.51 -13.19
N GLY A 188 7.25 -11.40 -13.80
CA GLY A 188 7.26 -11.18 -15.24
C GLY A 188 8.60 -11.49 -15.91
N GLN A 189 8.86 -10.80 -17.01
CA GLN A 189 10.13 -10.89 -17.74
C GLN A 189 11.29 -10.22 -16.99
N LEU A 190 11.00 -9.14 -16.27
CA LEU A 190 11.93 -8.34 -15.50
C LEU A 190 11.32 -7.97 -14.15
N LEU A 191 12.09 -7.34 -13.27
CA LEU A 191 11.53 -6.78 -12.04
C LEU A 191 10.66 -5.58 -12.40
N ASP A 192 9.64 -5.34 -11.60
CA ASP A 192 8.90 -4.08 -11.68
C ASP A 192 9.65 -2.96 -10.96
N ILE A 193 9.48 -1.73 -11.45
CA ILE A 193 9.93 -0.53 -10.76
C ILE A 193 8.97 -0.24 -9.60
N GLY A 194 9.51 0.07 -8.42
CA GLY A 194 8.73 0.39 -7.22
C GLY A 194 8.68 -0.72 -6.18
N ALA A 195 7.94 -0.47 -5.10
CA ALA A 195 7.81 -1.37 -3.95
C ALA A 195 6.99 -2.64 -4.21
N PHE A 196 6.19 -2.63 -5.29
CA PHE A 196 5.31 -3.72 -5.68
C PHE A 196 5.87 -4.52 -6.86
N GLU A 197 5.54 -5.81 -6.90
CA GLU A 197 5.73 -6.68 -8.06
C GLU A 197 4.36 -7.16 -8.55
N PHE A 198 4.00 -6.76 -9.77
CA PHE A 198 2.77 -7.13 -10.43
C PHE A 198 2.81 -8.60 -10.84
N ALA A 199 2.22 -9.46 -10.01
CA ALA A 199 2.24 -10.90 -10.24
C ALA A 199 1.42 -11.31 -11.46
N ASN A 200 2.09 -11.63 -12.56
CA ASN A 200 1.45 -12.29 -13.70
C ASN A 200 0.94 -13.69 -13.29
N GLY A 201 -0.38 -13.86 -13.20
CA GLY A 201 -1.01 -15.16 -12.99
C GLY A 201 -1.06 -15.66 -11.54
N ALA A 202 -0.81 -14.81 -10.54
CA ALA A 202 -1.33 -15.10 -9.21
C ALA A 202 -2.86 -15.01 -9.26
N SER A 203 -3.59 -15.89 -8.57
CA SER A 203 -5.07 -15.95 -8.67
C SER A 203 -5.81 -14.70 -8.16
N TRP A 204 -5.07 -13.64 -7.80
CA TRP A 204 -5.56 -12.32 -7.45
C TRP A 204 -5.26 -11.26 -8.53
N ALA A 205 -4.40 -11.55 -9.50
CA ALA A 205 -4.18 -10.73 -10.70
C ALA A 205 -5.05 -11.28 -11.84
N ILE A 206 -6.36 -11.00 -11.78
CA ILE A 206 -7.25 -11.27 -12.92
C ILE A 206 -7.11 -10.11 -13.90
N GLU A 207 -6.70 -10.47 -15.11
CA GLU A 207 -6.65 -9.64 -16.30
C GLU A 207 -7.84 -8.68 -16.40
N CYS A 208 -7.53 -7.41 -16.61
CA CYS A 208 -8.45 -6.46 -17.23
C CYS A 208 -8.67 -6.87 -18.69
N SER A 209 -9.39 -7.97 -18.92
CA SER A 209 -9.99 -8.30 -20.21
C SER A 209 -11.47 -8.62 -19.99
N VAL A 210 -12.31 -7.67 -20.36
CA VAL A 210 -13.75 -7.89 -20.50
C VAL A 210 -14.00 -9.01 -21.51
N ASN A 211 -14.44 -10.18 -21.04
CA ASN A 211 -15.07 -11.18 -21.90
C ASN A 211 -16.37 -11.69 -21.24
N PRO A 212 -17.55 -11.27 -21.74
CA PRO A 212 -18.83 -11.64 -21.17
C PRO A 212 -19.34 -12.94 -21.79
N SER A 213 -19.04 -14.10 -21.19
CA SER A 213 -19.84 -15.33 -21.36
C SER A 213 -19.33 -16.48 -20.46
N SER A 214 -19.81 -16.54 -19.21
CA SER A 214 -20.76 -17.56 -18.67
C SER A 214 -20.13 -18.79 -17.98
N PRO A 215 -20.78 -19.44 -16.99
CA PRO A 215 -21.68 -18.89 -15.95
C PRO A 215 -21.38 -19.47 -14.55
N ALA A 216 -21.22 -18.59 -13.55
CA ALA A 216 -21.52 -18.89 -12.14
C ALA A 216 -21.87 -17.56 -11.43
N ASN A 217 -23.08 -17.05 -11.67
CA ASN A 217 -23.79 -16.08 -10.82
C ASN A 217 -23.05 -14.86 -10.22
N ASN A 218 -22.14 -14.20 -10.96
CA ASN A 218 -21.64 -12.85 -10.60
C ASN A 218 -22.39 -11.76 -11.40
N GLY A 219 -23.72 -11.75 -11.28
CA GLY A 219 -24.54 -10.65 -11.78
C GLY A 219 -24.39 -9.48 -10.82
N ALA A 220 -23.75 -8.40 -11.25
CA ALA A 220 -23.70 -7.21 -10.45
C ALA A 220 -25.12 -6.63 -10.34
N PHE A 221 -25.65 -6.55 -9.12
CA PHE A 221 -26.99 -6.03 -8.83
C PHE A 221 -26.93 -4.52 -8.67
N THR A 222 -28.02 -3.81 -8.96
CA THR A 222 -28.05 -2.35 -8.84
C THR A 222 -29.13 -1.90 -7.90
N ASP A 223 -28.80 -0.98 -7.00
CA ASP A 223 -29.74 -0.29 -6.12
C ASP A 223 -29.26 1.15 -5.88
N ASN A 224 -30.20 2.09 -5.76
CA ASN A 224 -29.93 3.50 -5.50
C ASN A 224 -28.82 4.16 -6.37
N GLY A 225 -28.61 3.69 -7.60
CA GLY A 225 -27.57 4.21 -8.50
C GLY A 225 -26.19 3.56 -8.34
N HIS A 226 -26.02 2.68 -7.36
CA HIS A 226 -24.81 1.89 -7.12
C HIS A 226 -24.94 0.50 -7.74
N ARG A 227 -23.79 -0.13 -7.97
CA ARG A 227 -23.70 -1.52 -8.41
C ARG A 227 -23.00 -2.34 -7.34
N TYR A 228 -23.47 -3.57 -7.11
CA TYR A 228 -23.01 -4.43 -6.03
C TYR A 228 -22.70 -5.83 -6.54
N GLN A 229 -21.63 -6.46 -6.02
CA GLN A 229 -21.34 -7.86 -6.29
C GLN A 229 -20.67 -8.52 -5.09
N LEU A 230 -20.65 -9.85 -5.04
CA LEU A 230 -19.88 -10.56 -4.02
C LEU A 230 -18.43 -10.76 -4.48
N THR A 231 -17.52 -10.89 -3.52
CA THR A 231 -16.19 -11.44 -3.78
C THR A 231 -16.31 -12.86 -4.35
N SER A 232 -15.29 -13.27 -5.10
CA SER A 232 -15.22 -14.52 -5.84
C SER A 232 -15.39 -15.77 -4.96
N GLN A 233 -14.94 -15.67 -3.70
CA GLN A 233 -15.03 -16.72 -2.69
C GLN A 233 -14.96 -16.13 -1.29
N ALA A 234 -15.23 -16.98 -0.29
CA ALA A 234 -15.05 -16.60 1.11
C ALA A 234 -13.55 -16.47 1.41
N MET A 235 -13.16 -15.38 2.05
CA MET A 235 -11.76 -15.02 2.30
C MET A 235 -11.65 -14.14 3.55
N SER A 236 -10.42 -13.80 3.94
CA SER A 236 -10.21 -12.81 5.01
C SER A 236 -10.77 -11.45 4.58
N TRP A 237 -11.08 -10.58 5.53
CA TRP A 237 -11.55 -9.23 5.25
C TRP A 237 -10.52 -8.46 4.42
N GLU A 238 -9.23 -8.57 4.73
CA GLU A 238 -8.18 -7.90 3.94
C GLU A 238 -8.11 -8.42 2.50
N ALA A 239 -8.27 -9.73 2.31
CA ALA A 239 -8.35 -10.32 0.97
C ALA A 239 -9.62 -9.86 0.23
N ALA A 240 -10.76 -9.76 0.93
CA ALA A 240 -12.02 -9.29 0.38
C ALA A 240 -11.93 -7.82 -0.05
N ARG A 241 -11.29 -6.98 0.77
CA ARG A 241 -10.97 -5.58 0.45
C ARG A 241 -10.06 -5.49 -0.77
N ALA A 242 -8.99 -6.28 -0.82
CA ALA A 242 -8.09 -6.30 -1.96
C ALA A 242 -8.80 -6.67 -3.28
N GLU A 243 -9.69 -7.68 -3.25
CA GLU A 243 -10.50 -8.04 -4.43
C GLU A 243 -11.50 -6.94 -4.81
N ALA A 244 -12.16 -6.32 -3.83
CA ALA A 244 -13.08 -5.21 -4.06
C ALA A 244 -12.41 -4.07 -4.84
N ILE A 245 -11.22 -3.70 -4.39
CA ILE A 245 -10.39 -2.66 -5.00
C ILE A 245 -9.92 -3.08 -6.40
N ALA A 246 -9.46 -4.32 -6.56
CA ALA A 246 -9.03 -4.85 -7.86
C ALA A 246 -10.14 -4.81 -8.92
N LEU A 247 -11.40 -4.90 -8.51
CA LEU A 247 -12.57 -4.83 -9.38
C LEU A 247 -13.06 -3.39 -9.64
N GLY A 248 -12.36 -2.38 -9.09
CA GLY A 248 -12.70 -0.96 -9.21
C GLY A 248 -13.80 -0.51 -8.25
N GLY A 249 -13.99 -1.22 -7.14
CA GLY A 249 -14.98 -0.92 -6.11
C GLY A 249 -14.35 -0.87 -4.72
N LYS A 250 -15.20 -0.97 -3.71
CA LYS A 250 -14.82 -1.03 -2.29
C LYS A 250 -15.71 -2.05 -1.58
N LEU A 251 -15.32 -2.52 -0.40
CA LEU A 251 -16.29 -3.21 0.44
C LEU A 251 -17.41 -2.25 0.82
N VAL A 252 -18.64 -2.76 0.82
CA VAL A 252 -19.86 -1.95 0.86
C VAL A 252 -19.92 -1.06 2.10
N THR A 253 -20.34 0.19 1.87
CA THR A 253 -20.80 1.09 2.94
C THR A 253 -22.31 0.96 3.05
N ILE A 254 -22.85 0.70 4.24
CA ILE A 254 -24.30 0.67 4.45
C ILE A 254 -24.75 2.00 5.03
N ASN A 255 -25.55 2.75 4.27
CA ASN A 255 -25.97 4.10 4.58
C ASN A 255 -27.29 4.16 5.34
N ASP A 256 -28.16 3.17 5.17
CA ASP A 256 -29.44 3.09 5.86
C ASP A 256 -30.01 1.66 5.94
N ALA A 257 -31.15 1.53 6.62
CA ALA A 257 -31.82 0.25 6.83
C ALA A 257 -32.47 -0.32 5.55
N ASP A 258 -32.81 0.51 4.56
CA ASP A 258 -33.41 0.07 3.31
C ASP A 258 -32.33 -0.57 2.42
N GLU A 259 -31.14 0.03 2.37
CA GLU A 259 -29.95 -0.54 1.72
C GLU A 259 -29.58 -1.90 2.35
N GLU A 260 -29.51 -1.99 3.68
CA GLU A 260 -29.24 -3.29 4.33
C GLU A 260 -30.30 -4.33 3.98
N ALA A 261 -31.59 -3.95 4.04
CA ALA A 261 -32.68 -4.86 3.74
C ALA A 261 -32.61 -5.38 2.30
N TRP A 262 -32.25 -4.50 1.35
CA TRP A 262 -32.03 -4.85 -0.05
C TRP A 262 -30.84 -5.80 -0.22
N LEU A 263 -29.68 -5.49 0.37
CA LEU A 263 -28.48 -6.35 0.34
C LEU A 263 -28.79 -7.75 0.84
N ARG A 264 -29.55 -7.86 1.94
CA ARG A 264 -29.97 -9.14 2.53
C ARG A 264 -30.97 -9.90 1.68
N GLN A 265 -31.83 -9.21 0.94
CA GLN A 265 -32.75 -9.84 0.00
C GLN A 265 -32.00 -10.37 -1.24
N THR A 266 -30.99 -9.63 -1.69
CA THR A 266 -30.21 -9.91 -2.90
C THR A 266 -29.18 -11.01 -2.69
N PHE A 267 -28.35 -10.91 -1.65
CA PHE A 267 -27.23 -11.81 -1.40
C PHE A 267 -27.55 -12.92 -0.40
N GLY A 268 -28.65 -12.80 0.33
CA GLY A 268 -29.16 -13.80 1.26
C GLY A 268 -28.97 -13.43 2.73
N ARG A 269 -29.61 -14.23 3.59
CA ARG A 269 -29.73 -13.99 5.05
C ARG A 269 -29.04 -15.03 5.92
N GLN A 270 -28.54 -16.11 5.31
CA GLN A 270 -27.98 -17.27 6.02
C GLN A 270 -26.45 -17.21 6.12
N GLU A 271 -25.79 -16.59 5.14
CA GLU A 271 -24.35 -16.37 5.13
C GLU A 271 -24.03 -14.98 5.69
N ARG A 272 -22.86 -14.88 6.33
CA ARG A 272 -22.27 -13.63 6.80
C ARG A 272 -21.45 -13.00 5.70
N PHE A 273 -21.51 -11.68 5.61
CA PHE A 273 -20.76 -10.94 4.59
C PHE A 273 -19.91 -9.86 5.23
N TRP A 274 -18.67 -9.73 4.75
CA TRP A 274 -17.80 -8.62 5.10
C TRP A 274 -18.38 -7.30 4.59
N LEU A 275 -18.35 -6.29 5.46
CA LEU A 275 -18.66 -4.89 5.17
C LEU A 275 -17.37 -4.08 5.07
N GLY A 276 -17.44 -2.84 4.56
CA GLY A 276 -16.29 -1.93 4.58
C GLY A 276 -15.96 -1.34 5.97
N LEU A 277 -16.77 -1.61 6.99
CA LEU A 277 -16.60 -1.06 8.34
C LEU A 277 -15.51 -1.83 9.11
N ASN A 278 -14.60 -1.10 9.75
CA ASN A 278 -13.49 -1.64 10.54
C ASN A 278 -12.95 -0.59 11.54
N ASP A 279 -12.33 -1.01 12.63
CA ASP A 279 -11.63 -0.15 13.60
C ASP A 279 -10.14 -0.52 13.77
N ARG A 280 -9.57 -1.19 12.75
CA ARG A 280 -8.18 -1.71 12.69
C ARG A 280 -7.06 -0.71 13.03
N TYR A 281 -7.35 0.60 13.00
CA TYR A 281 -6.39 1.65 13.34
C TYR A 281 -6.49 2.15 14.78
N ALA A 282 -7.68 2.09 15.36
CA ALA A 282 -7.97 2.61 16.69
C ALA A 282 -9.21 1.91 17.23
N GLU A 283 -8.98 0.92 18.09
CA GLU A 283 -10.00 0.19 18.83
C GLU A 283 -11.16 1.08 19.29
N GLY A 284 -12.39 0.69 18.93
CA GLY A 284 -13.61 1.42 19.24
C GLY A 284 -13.89 2.62 18.33
N THR A 285 -13.03 2.89 17.35
CA THR A 285 -13.19 3.98 16.36
C THR A 285 -13.36 3.41 14.95
N PHE A 286 -14.61 3.06 14.62
CA PHE A 286 -14.94 2.46 13.35
C PHE A 286 -14.93 3.45 12.17
N THR A 287 -14.39 3.01 11.04
CA THR A 287 -14.26 3.74 9.78
C THR A 287 -14.62 2.87 8.58
N TRP A 288 -15.11 3.47 7.50
CA TRP A 288 -15.45 2.76 6.26
C TRP A 288 -14.29 2.80 5.26
N THR A 289 -14.08 1.71 4.52
CA THR A 289 -12.99 1.59 3.53
C THR A 289 -13.01 2.60 2.39
N GLY A 290 -14.18 3.17 2.04
CA GLY A 290 -14.30 4.21 1.02
C GLY A 290 -14.12 5.64 1.53
N GLY A 291 -13.86 5.81 2.83
CA GLY A 291 -13.74 7.13 3.46
C GLY A 291 -15.08 7.85 3.70
N GLU A 292 -16.21 7.25 3.32
CA GLU A 292 -17.52 7.82 3.61
C GLU A 292 -17.85 7.74 5.10
N GLN A 293 -18.66 8.70 5.56
CA GLN A 293 -19.19 8.71 6.92
C GLN A 293 -20.66 8.31 6.87
N SER A 294 -20.95 7.02 7.08
CA SER A 294 -22.31 6.57 7.40
C SER A 294 -22.54 6.67 8.91
N GLU A 295 -23.68 7.26 9.28
CA GLU A 295 -24.17 7.29 10.68
C GLU A 295 -25.01 6.04 11.02
N TYR A 296 -25.26 5.18 10.03
CA TYR A 296 -26.04 3.97 10.22
C TYR A 296 -25.18 2.83 10.76
N PHE A 297 -25.60 2.29 11.91
CA PHE A 297 -25.00 1.12 12.52
C PHE A 297 -26.09 0.13 12.93
N ASN A 298 -25.84 -1.16 12.69
CA ASN A 298 -26.79 -2.21 13.01
C ASN A 298 -26.19 -3.34 13.87
N TRP A 299 -25.36 -2.97 14.85
CA TRP A 299 -24.72 -3.90 15.79
C TRP A 299 -25.70 -4.85 16.48
N ALA A 300 -25.27 -6.10 16.66
CA ALA A 300 -26.00 -7.07 17.46
C ALA A 300 -25.94 -6.71 18.95
N PRO A 301 -26.87 -7.19 19.78
CA PRO A 301 -26.83 -6.91 21.21
C PRO A 301 -25.53 -7.41 21.85
N GLY A 302 -24.73 -6.48 22.37
CA GLY A 302 -23.43 -6.77 22.97
C GLY A 302 -22.24 -6.39 22.09
N GLU A 303 -22.47 -6.09 20.82
CA GLU A 303 -21.42 -5.76 19.83
C GLU A 303 -21.30 -4.24 19.60
N PRO A 304 -20.13 -3.76 19.14
CA PRO A 304 -18.87 -4.51 19.02
C PRO A 304 -18.26 -4.81 20.39
N ASN A 305 -17.66 -5.99 20.57
CA ASN A 305 -17.16 -6.44 21.87
C ASN A 305 -15.65 -6.70 21.91
N ASN A 306 -14.99 -6.65 20.75
CA ASN A 306 -13.59 -6.96 20.54
C ASN A 306 -13.18 -8.30 21.18
N PHE A 307 -13.86 -9.39 20.80
CA PHE A 307 -13.72 -10.66 21.50
C PHE A 307 -12.33 -11.26 21.27
N GLN A 308 -11.58 -11.38 22.36
CA GLN A 308 -10.29 -12.03 22.30
C GLN A 308 -10.39 -13.54 22.54
N LEU A 309 -10.25 -14.32 21.46
CA LEU A 309 -10.08 -15.77 21.54
C LEU A 309 -8.80 -16.12 22.31
N SER A 310 -8.93 -16.97 23.34
CA SER A 310 -7.78 -17.48 24.09
C SER A 310 -6.84 -18.27 23.18
N GLY A 311 -5.62 -17.77 22.98
CA GLY A 311 -4.59 -18.37 22.12
C GLY A 311 -4.52 -17.81 20.70
N ALA A 312 -5.40 -16.86 20.32
CA ALA A 312 -5.24 -16.06 19.11
C ALA A 312 -4.24 -14.90 19.36
N PRO A 313 -3.60 -14.35 18.31
CA PRO A 313 -2.81 -13.13 18.40
C PRO A 313 -3.60 -12.00 19.11
N LEU A 314 -2.90 -11.09 19.80
CA LEU A 314 -3.50 -9.97 20.55
C LEU A 314 -4.08 -8.87 19.62
N THR A 315 -4.63 -9.22 18.46
CA THR A 315 -5.11 -8.24 17.47
C THR A 315 -6.56 -7.84 17.68
N GLY A 316 -7.35 -8.61 18.45
CA GLY A 316 -8.77 -8.27 18.63
C GLY A 316 -9.63 -8.60 17.41
N GLU A 317 -10.87 -8.11 17.42
CA GLU A 317 -11.85 -8.21 16.34
C GLU A 317 -12.03 -6.85 15.67
N ASP A 318 -11.32 -6.62 14.57
CA ASP A 318 -11.28 -5.28 13.97
C ASP A 318 -12.24 -5.07 12.77
N TYR A 319 -12.90 -6.14 12.29
CA TYR A 319 -13.55 -6.15 10.97
C TYR A 319 -15.01 -6.58 11.05
N VAL A 320 -15.90 -5.91 10.31
CA VAL A 320 -17.34 -6.09 10.54
C VAL A 320 -17.99 -7.01 9.52
N VAL A 321 -18.78 -7.97 10.03
CA VAL A 321 -19.73 -8.76 9.24
C VAL A 321 -21.16 -8.35 9.48
N MET A 322 -22.00 -8.44 8.44
CA MET A 322 -23.46 -8.47 8.58
C MET A 322 -24.03 -9.89 8.65
N ASN A 323 -25.31 -10.02 9.00
CA ASN A 323 -26.00 -11.32 9.20
C ASN A 323 -25.35 -12.17 10.30
N TRP A 324 -24.87 -11.57 11.39
CA TRP A 324 -24.43 -12.31 12.57
C TRP A 324 -25.52 -13.25 13.09
N PHE A 325 -26.75 -12.73 13.07
CA PHE A 325 -28.01 -13.44 13.30
C PHE A 325 -28.95 -13.32 12.09
N GLU A 326 -30.01 -14.11 12.08
CA GLU A 326 -31.03 -14.12 11.01
C GLU A 326 -31.77 -12.78 10.85
N ASP A 327 -31.63 -11.83 11.78
CA ASP A 327 -32.21 -10.49 11.74
C ASP A 327 -31.28 -9.43 11.13
N GLY A 328 -30.07 -9.79 10.69
CA GLY A 328 -29.17 -8.95 9.87
C GLY A 328 -28.10 -8.21 10.63
N ARG A 329 -28.16 -8.28 11.97
CA ARG A 329 -27.28 -7.53 12.86
C ARG A 329 -25.80 -7.82 12.63
N TRP A 330 -24.97 -6.85 13.00
CA TRP A 330 -23.54 -6.87 12.74
C TRP A 330 -22.74 -7.40 13.93
N ASN A 331 -21.58 -7.95 13.63
CA ASN A 331 -20.55 -8.34 14.59
C ASN A 331 -19.18 -7.88 14.11
N ASP A 332 -18.31 -7.47 15.02
CA ASP A 332 -16.88 -7.39 14.77
C ASP A 332 -16.26 -8.80 14.81
N MET A 333 -15.29 -9.04 13.95
CA MET A 333 -14.64 -10.35 13.78
C MET A 333 -13.14 -10.14 13.50
N PRO A 334 -12.29 -11.09 13.87
CA PRO A 334 -10.88 -11.05 13.53
C PRO A 334 -10.68 -11.42 12.04
N ASP A 335 -9.59 -10.94 11.43
CA ASP A 335 -9.19 -11.34 10.06
C ASP A 335 -8.66 -12.79 9.98
N SER A 336 -8.48 -13.43 11.15
CA SER A 336 -7.92 -14.77 11.30
C SER A 336 -8.86 -15.66 12.12
N TYR A 337 -8.57 -16.96 12.24
CA TYR A 337 -9.28 -17.88 13.14
C TYR A 337 -10.83 -17.86 13.08
N GLY A 338 -11.41 -17.95 11.88
CA GLY A 338 -12.87 -18.02 11.69
C GLY A 338 -13.45 -16.84 10.91
N GLY A 339 -12.66 -15.77 10.70
CA GLY A 339 -12.95 -14.68 9.77
C GLY A 339 -12.72 -15.06 8.30
N VAL A 340 -13.53 -15.98 7.77
CA VAL A 340 -13.48 -16.33 6.33
C VAL A 340 -14.88 -16.23 5.77
N PHE A 341 -15.19 -15.08 5.17
CA PHE A 341 -16.51 -14.74 4.64
C PHE A 341 -16.39 -14.11 3.25
N ARG A 342 -17.46 -14.14 2.47
CA ARG A 342 -17.51 -13.35 1.23
C ARG A 342 -17.71 -11.88 1.59
N GLY A 343 -17.09 -10.97 0.84
CA GLY A 343 -17.40 -9.54 0.94
C GLY A 343 -18.50 -9.13 -0.02
N ILE A 344 -19.27 -8.11 0.36
CA ILE A 344 -20.11 -7.39 -0.60
C ILE A 344 -19.28 -6.19 -1.08
N ILE A 345 -19.10 -6.11 -2.38
CA ILE A 345 -18.39 -5.05 -3.09
C ILE A 345 -19.42 -4.08 -3.63
N GLU A 346 -19.19 -2.79 -3.44
CA GLU A 346 -19.96 -1.67 -3.97
C GLU A 346 -19.11 -0.92 -5.01
N PHE A 347 -19.74 -0.54 -6.12
CA PHE A 347 -19.17 0.30 -7.17
C PHE A 347 -19.96 1.60 -7.27
N GLY A 348 -19.22 2.71 -7.34
CA GLY A 348 -19.75 4.05 -7.56
C GLY A 348 -20.29 4.28 -8.97
#